data_AF-A0A7W2TCZ7-F1
#
_entry.id   AF-A0A7W2TCZ7-F1
#
_cell.length_a   1.000
_cell.length_b   1.000
_cell.length_c   1.000
_cell.angle_alpha   90.00
_cell.angle_beta   90.00
_cell.angle_gamma   90.00
#
_symmetry.space_group_name_H-M   'P 1'
#
loop_
_entity.id
_entity.type
_entity.pdbx_description
1 polymer ?
#
loop_
_entity_poly.entity_id
_entity_poly.type
_entity_poly.pdbx_seq_one_letter_code
_entity_poly.pdbx_strand_id
1 'polypeptide(L)'
;MDFSEIEADKVEFEDNSFDLKELLNNLYNEFKPIAVENSITLALNFDDHFHQYWLGDVTRVKQVLINIISNALKLTHQGSVDINISGSQ
;
A
#
# COMPACT_ATOMS: atom_id res chain seq x y z
N MET A 1 11.41 -13.40 15.44
CA MET A 1 10.31 -12.46 15.15
C MET A 1 9.75 -12.10 16.50
N ASP A 2 10.49 -11.23 17.19
CA ASP A 2 10.18 -10.84 18.55
C ASP A 2 9.17 -9.70 18.50
N PHE A 3 7.96 -9.99 18.96
CA PHE A 3 6.99 -8.98 19.38
C PHE A 3 7.49 -8.36 20.68
N SER A 4 8.62 -7.65 20.60
CA SER A 4 9.11 -6.84 21.71
C SER A 4 8.22 -5.61 21.78
N GLU A 5 7.45 -5.54 22.87
CA GLU A 5 6.90 -4.33 23.46
C GLU A 5 6.16 -3.43 22.45
N ILE A 6 4.84 -3.66 22.38
CA ILE A 6 3.92 -2.58 22.07
C ILE A 6 4.19 -1.51 23.14
N GLU A 7 5.05 -0.56 22.79
CA GLU A 7 5.25 0.70 23.49
C GLU A 7 3.90 1.39 23.55
N ALA A 8 3.13 1.06 24.59
CA ALA A 8 1.84 1.63 24.91
C ALA A 8 1.99 3.06 25.48
N ASP A 9 2.99 3.81 25.00
CA ASP A 9 3.20 5.21 25.32
C ASP A 9 3.17 6.02 24.02
N LYS A 10 1.94 6.43 23.68
CA LYS A 10 1.58 7.47 22.69
C LYS A 10 2.08 7.22 21.27
N VAL A 11 1.45 6.26 20.60
CA VAL A 11 1.30 6.37 19.14
C VAL A 11 0.42 7.59 18.87
N GLU A 12 1.04 8.75 18.65
CA GLU A 12 0.35 9.94 18.14
C GLU A 12 0.05 9.69 16.65
N PHE A 13 -1.24 9.67 16.31
CA PHE A 13 -1.71 9.63 14.93
C PHE A 13 -1.85 11.07 14.45
N GLU A 14 -1.28 11.34 13.28
CA GLU A 14 -1.50 12.62 12.61
C GLU A 14 -2.74 12.52 11.72
N ASP A 15 -3.78 13.29 12.02
CA ASP A 15 -4.97 13.40 11.17
C ASP A 15 -4.77 14.50 10.12
N ASN A 16 -4.06 14.15 9.04
CA ASN A 16 -3.84 15.04 7.90
C ASN A 16 -4.62 14.57 6.68
N SER A 17 -5.17 15.50 5.91
CA SER A 17 -5.77 15.17 4.62
C SER A 17 -4.65 14.80 3.64
N PHE A 18 -4.76 13.64 2.98
CA PHE A 18 -3.79 13.20 1.99
C PHE A 18 -4.46 12.57 0.77
N ASP A 19 -3.76 12.59 -0.37
CA ASP A 19 -4.20 11.98 -1.61
C ASP A 19 -3.78 10.51 -1.67
N LEU A 20 -4.74 9.61 -1.41
CA LEU A 20 -4.48 8.17 -1.43
C LEU A 20 -4.20 7.68 -2.86
N LYS A 21 -4.78 8.31 -3.88
CA LYS A 21 -4.55 7.93 -5.28
C LYS A 21 -3.13 8.23 -5.71
N GLU A 22 -2.63 9.41 -5.35
CA GLU A 22 -1.24 9.80 -5.60
C GLU A 22 -0.28 8.85 -4.87
N LEU A 23 -0.53 8.55 -3.60
CA LEU A 23 0.27 7.61 -2.83
C LEU A 23 0.36 6.23 -3.51
N LEU A 24 -0.78 5.66 -3.91
CA LEU A 24 -0.84 4.34 -4.56
C LEU A 24 -0.17 4.34 -5.94
N ASN A 25 -0.33 5.41 -6.73
CA ASN A 25 0.37 5.54 -8.02
C ASN A 25 1.89 5.63 -7.84
N ASN A 26 2.35 6.36 -6.83
CA ASN A 26 3.78 6.45 -6.52
C ASN A 26 4.34 5.09 -6.12
N LEU A 27 3.65 4.36 -5.24
CA LEU A 27 4.06 3.00 -4.87
C LEU A 27 4.02 2.04 -6.07
N TYR A 28 2.99 2.11 -6.91
CA TYR A 28 2.92 1.30 -8.11
C TYR A 28 4.14 1.54 -9.03
N ASN A 29 4.51 2.80 -9.25
CA ASN A 29 5.68 3.14 -10.06
C ASN A 29 6.99 2.68 -9.42
N GLU A 30 7.09 2.71 -8.10
CA GLU A 30 8.26 2.23 -7.34
C GLU A 30 8.43 0.70 -7.45
N PHE A 31 7.32 -0.05 -7.37
CA PHE A 31 7.34 -1.52 -7.39
C PHE A 31 7.26 -2.15 -8.78
N LYS A 32 6.81 -1.41 -9.80
CA LYS A 32 6.69 -1.91 -11.17
C LYS A 32 8.00 -2.47 -11.73
N PRO A 33 9.18 -1.82 -11.60
CA PRO A 33 10.44 -2.39 -12.06
C PRO A 33 10.78 -3.72 -11.39
N ILE A 34 10.50 -3.84 -10.09
CA ILE A 34 10.75 -5.06 -9.30
C ILE A 34 9.85 -6.19 -9.81
N ALA A 35 8.58 -5.91 -10.08
CA ALA A 35 7.66 -6.89 -10.65
C ALA A 35 8.13 -7.37 -12.04
N VAL A 36 8.57 -6.45 -12.90
CA VAL A 36 9.13 -6.76 -14.23
C VAL A 36 10.37 -7.65 -14.12
N GLU A 37 11.31 -7.34 -13.22
CA GLU A 37 12.52 -8.13 -12.99
C GLU A 37 12.19 -9.56 -12.54
N ASN A 38 11.14 -9.73 -11.74
CA ASN A 38 10.68 -11.02 -11.26
C ASN A 38 9.68 -11.72 -12.22
N SER A 39 9.44 -11.16 -13.41
CA SER A 39 8.46 -11.67 -14.39
C SER A 39 7.03 -11.81 -13.82
N ILE A 40 6.66 -10.89 -12.91
CA ILE A 40 5.34 -10.79 -12.29
C ILE A 40 4.58 -9.62 -12.93
N THR A 41 3.30 -9.83 -13.22
CA THR A 41 2.42 -8.72 -13.63
C THR A 41 1.95 -7.95 -12.41
N LEU A 42 2.17 -6.63 -12.38
CA LEU A 42 1.63 -5.76 -11.32
C LEU A 42 0.53 -4.88 -11.90
N ALA A 43 -0.65 -4.90 -11.27
CA ALA A 43 -1.78 -4.04 -11.63
C ALA A 43 -2.24 -3.20 -10.43
N LEU A 44 -2.78 -2.01 -10.75
CA LEU A 44 -3.40 -1.10 -9.80
C LEU A 44 -4.77 -0.70 -10.33
N ASN A 45 -5.81 -1.06 -9.60
CA ASN A 45 -7.21 -0.86 -9.97
C ASN A 45 -7.94 -0.07 -8.89
N PHE A 46 -8.73 0.90 -9.31
CA PHE A 46 -9.63 1.69 -8.47
C PHE A 46 -11.06 1.44 -8.92
N ASP A 47 -11.98 1.23 -7.99
CA ASP A 47 -13.40 1.16 -8.32
C ASP A 47 -14.02 2.56 -8.55
N ASP A 48 -15.26 2.57 -9.04
CA ASP A 48 -16.01 3.80 -9.32
C ASP A 48 -16.42 4.58 -8.07
N HIS A 49 -16.37 3.96 -6.89
CA HIS A 49 -16.74 4.55 -5.59
C HIS A 49 -15.50 5.00 -4.78
N PHE A 50 -14.33 4.97 -5.40
CA PHE A 50 -13.08 5.30 -4.74
C PHE A 50 -13.02 6.79 -4.39
N HIS A 51 -12.75 7.08 -3.12
CA HIS A 51 -12.53 8.43 -2.62
C HIS A 51 -11.03 8.76 -2.64
N GLN A 52 -10.65 9.82 -3.35
CA GLN A 52 -9.26 10.21 -3.55
C GLN A 52 -8.58 10.74 -2.29
N TYR A 53 -9.27 11.57 -1.51
CA TYR A 53 -8.71 12.23 -0.32
C TYR A 53 -9.17 11.53 0.95
N TRP A 54 -8.20 11.21 1.80
CA TRP A 54 -8.41 10.51 3.07
C TRP A 54 -7.84 11.35 4.22
N LEU A 55 -8.41 11.19 5.41
CA LEU A 55 -7.90 11.80 6.64
C LEU A 55 -7.14 10.74 7.44
N GLY A 56 -5.88 11.02 7.78
CA GLY A 56 -5.08 10.17 8.64
C GLY A 56 -3.57 10.28 8.39
N ASP A 57 -2.82 9.35 8.97
CA ASP A 57 -1.36 9.36 8.92
C ASP A 57 -0.85 8.68 7.64
N VAL A 58 -0.56 9.50 6.62
CA VAL A 58 -0.06 9.06 5.31
C VAL A 58 1.22 8.23 5.41
N THR A 59 2.09 8.53 6.38
CA THR A 59 3.38 7.85 6.56
C THR A 59 3.16 6.41 7.01
N ARG A 60 2.25 6.21 7.97
CA ARG A 60 1.87 4.87 8.44
C ARG A 60 1.13 4.08 7.36
N VAL A 61 0.19 4.71 6.66
CA VAL A 61 -0.52 4.06 5.54
C VAL A 61 0.47 3.60 4.47
N LYS A 62 1.41 4.47 4.07
CA LYS A 62 2.48 4.14 3.14
C LYS A 62 3.29 2.93 3.60
N GLN A 63 3.69 2.89 4.88
CA GLN A 63 4.50 1.79 5.42
C GLN A 63 3.75 0.44 5.37
N VAL A 64 2.46 0.44 5.72
CA VAL A 64 1.62 -0.76 5.63
C VAL A 64 1.53 -1.25 4.19
N LEU A 65 1.27 -0.35 3.24
CA LEU A 65 1.17 -0.69 1.82
C LEU A 65 2.49 -1.25 1.27
N ILE A 66 3.64 -0.64 1.60
CA ILE A 66 4.97 -1.14 1.22
C ILE A 66 5.18 -2.57 1.72
N ASN A 67 4.84 -2.85 2.98
CA ASN A 67 5.01 -4.18 3.56
C ASN A 67 4.13 -5.22 2.85
N ILE A 68 2.90 -4.86 2.50
CA ILE A 68 1.98 -5.77 1.80
C ILE A 68 2.46 -6.02 0.36
N ILE A 69 2.75 -4.96 -0.41
CA ILE A 69 3.15 -5.07 -1.82
C ILE A 69 4.48 -5.82 -1.96
N SER A 70 5.47 -5.50 -1.13
CA SER A 70 6.77 -6.19 -1.16
C SER A 70 6.63 -7.67 -0.81
N ASN A 71 5.81 -8.03 0.18
CA ASN A 71 5.54 -9.42 0.51
C ASN A 71 4.82 -10.15 -0.63
N ALA A 72 3.84 -9.51 -1.27
CA ALA A 72 3.12 -10.10 -2.39
C ALA A 72 4.06 -10.40 -3.57
N LEU A 73 4.95 -9.47 -3.92
CA LEU A 73 5.96 -9.68 -4.97
C LEU A 73 6.99 -10.74 -4.57
N LYS A 74 7.46 -10.74 -3.33
CA LYS A 74 8.44 -11.71 -2.83
C LYS A 74 7.92 -13.15 -2.84
N LEU A 75 6.64 -13.34 -2.52
CA LEU A 75 6.02 -14.67 -2.38
C LEU A 75 5.41 -15.19 -3.68
N THR A 76 5.25 -14.34 -4.68
CA THR A 76 4.71 -14.73 -5.99
C THR A 76 5.86 -15.10 -6.92
N HIS A 77 6.02 -16.39 -7.21
CA HIS A 77 7.07 -16.86 -8.12
C HIS A 77 6.69 -16.77 -9.61
N GLN A 78 5.39 -16.75 -9.91
CA GLN A 78 4.84 -16.63 -11.26
C GLN A 78 3.40 -16.11 -11.19
N GLY A 79 2.99 -15.25 -12.13
CA GLY A 79 1.62 -14.77 -12.26
C GLY A 79 1.49 -13.26 -12.07
N SER A 80 0.49 -12.83 -11.29
CA SER A 80 0.17 -11.43 -11.05
C SER A 80 0.03 -11.08 -9.57
N VAL A 81 0.23 -9.80 -9.27
CA VAL A 81 -0.16 -9.15 -8.02
C VAL A 81 -1.07 -7.99 -8.41
N ASP A 82 -2.30 -8.01 -7.91
CA ASP A 82 -3.33 -7.03 -8.23
C ASP A 82 -3.67 -6.20 -6.99
N ILE A 83 -3.41 -4.89 -7.05
CA ILE A 83 -3.79 -3.94 -6.00
C ILE A 83 -5.16 -3.39 -6.34
N ASN A 84 -6.19 -3.81 -5.62
CA ASN A 84 -7.57 -3.40 -5.84
C ASN A 84 -8.07 -2.54 -4.69
N ILE A 85 -8.54 -1.33 -4.99
CA ILE A 85 -9.09 -0.41 -4.01
C ILE A 85 -10.57 -0.19 -4.32
N SER A 86 -11.41 -0.45 -3.32
CA SER A 86 -12.85 -0.28 -3.42
C SER A 86 -13.37 0.68 -2.35
N GLY A 87 -14.41 1.43 -2.70
CA GLY A 87 -15.17 2.27 -1.79
C GLY A 87 -16.54 1.66 -1.48
N SER A 88 -17.02 1.84 -0.26
CA SER A 88 -18.42 1.60 0.07
C SER A 88 -19.22 2.90 -0.09
N GLN A 89 -20.39 2.82 -0.74
CA GLN A 89 -21.38 3.91 -0.76
C GLN A 89 -21.94 4.21 0.63
#